data_AF-A0A7V0J570-F1
#
_entry.id   AF-A0A7V0J570-F1
#
_cell.length_a   1.000
_cell.length_b   1.000
_cell.length_c   1.000
_cell.angle_alpha   90.00
_cell.angle_beta   90.00
_cell.angle_gamma   90.00
#
_symmetry.space_group_name_H-M   'P 1'
#
loop_
_entity.id
_entity.type
_entity.pdbx_description
1 polymer ?
#
loop_
_entity_poly.entity_id
_entity_poly.type
_entity_poly.pdbx_seq_one_letter_code
_entity_poly.pdbx_strand_id
1 'polypeptide(L)'
;GRIWCRGSSVAYAELIAKRFGFVGGELRGHGEVRPQQGSGSFAEGPVFWEVCVAGAEIELDRDTGAVRVLQTSSIADVGRAINPQLIERQDEGGALQGIGNALFEEMLYTDDGVLLNDTLLDYRIPATEDVPEKMTCIIVENGDGPGPFGAKGCGEGVLAALPAAIVNALADAGVSMTELPLTPERVWRRIQEAEGRGRERRP
;
A
#
# COMPACT_ATOMS: atom_id res chain seq x y z
N GLY A 1 -8.97 -31.26 13.43
CA GLY A 1 -9.80 -32.30 12.80
C GLY A 1 -10.62 -33.17 13.77
N ARG A 2 -10.76 -32.79 15.05
CA ARG A 2 -11.49 -33.56 16.07
C ARG A 2 -12.27 -32.62 16.97
N ILE A 3 -13.33 -33.13 17.58
CA ILE A 3 -14.12 -32.46 18.62
C ILE A 3 -13.83 -33.13 19.95
N TRP A 4 -13.58 -32.32 20.98
CA TRP A 4 -13.29 -32.76 22.34
C TRP A 4 -14.44 -32.39 23.27
N CYS A 5 -14.92 -33.34 24.06
CA CYS A 5 -15.96 -33.10 25.06
C CYS A 5 -15.81 -34.11 26.20
N ARG A 6 -15.81 -33.62 27.45
CA ARG A 6 -15.77 -34.42 28.69
C ARG A 6 -14.70 -35.53 28.69
N GLY A 7 -13.48 -35.20 28.28
CA GLY A 7 -12.35 -36.15 28.27
C GLY A 7 -12.34 -37.14 27.10
N SER A 8 -13.34 -37.12 26.21
CA SER A 8 -13.39 -37.93 25.00
C SER A 8 -13.16 -37.08 23.75
N SER A 9 -12.67 -37.69 22.66
CA SER A 9 -12.55 -37.03 21.36
C SER A 9 -13.13 -37.86 20.22
N VAL A 10 -13.70 -37.19 19.24
CA VAL A 10 -14.29 -37.79 18.03
C VAL A 10 -13.81 -37.05 16.78
N ALA A 11 -13.54 -37.76 15.68
CA ALA A 11 -13.18 -37.11 14.42
C ALA A 11 -14.37 -36.35 13.84
N TYR A 12 -14.13 -35.26 13.09
CA TYR A 12 -15.24 -34.53 12.43
C TYR A 12 -16.06 -35.45 11.52
N ALA A 13 -15.39 -36.27 10.71
CA ALA A 13 -16.06 -37.22 9.82
C ALA A 13 -16.96 -38.22 10.58
N GLU A 14 -16.45 -38.76 11.69
CA GLU A 14 -17.21 -39.69 12.54
C GLU A 14 -18.39 -39.00 13.23
N LEU A 15 -18.23 -37.75 13.68
CA LEU A 15 -19.33 -36.99 14.27
C LEU A 15 -20.41 -36.67 13.22
N ILE A 16 -20.02 -36.22 12.04
CA ILE A 16 -20.94 -35.91 10.94
C ILE A 16 -21.74 -37.17 10.57
N ALA A 17 -21.05 -38.31 10.39
CA ALA A 17 -21.69 -39.59 10.12
C ALA A 17 -22.65 -40.01 11.24
N LYS A 18 -22.25 -39.89 12.52
CA LYS A 18 -23.11 -40.19 13.67
C LYS A 18 -24.33 -39.26 13.78
N ARG A 19 -24.16 -37.97 13.52
CA ARG A 19 -25.21 -36.95 13.74
C ARG A 19 -26.27 -36.96 12.65
N PHE A 20 -25.83 -37.14 11.40
CA PHE A 20 -26.68 -36.98 10.23
C PHE A 20 -26.99 -38.31 9.53
N GLY A 21 -26.36 -39.41 9.94
CA GLY A 21 -26.69 -40.75 9.47
C GLY A 21 -26.32 -41.04 8.02
N PHE A 22 -25.54 -40.16 7.38
CA PHE A 22 -25.09 -40.32 6.01
C PHE A 22 -23.56 -40.35 5.92
N VAL A 23 -23.04 -41.18 5.01
CA VAL A 23 -21.62 -41.22 4.63
C VAL A 23 -21.36 -40.38 3.36
N GLY A 24 -22.43 -39.90 2.72
CA GLY A 24 -22.40 -38.98 1.58
C GLY A 24 -23.66 -38.11 1.55
N GLY A 25 -23.50 -36.83 1.23
CA GLY A 25 -24.54 -35.80 1.27
C GLY A 25 -23.94 -34.39 1.25
N GLU A 26 -24.78 -33.36 1.12
CA GLU A 26 -24.33 -31.96 1.10
C GLU A 26 -24.48 -31.31 2.49
N LEU A 27 -23.39 -30.75 3.01
CA LEU A 27 -23.44 -29.85 4.17
C LEU A 27 -23.44 -28.42 3.65
N ARG A 28 -24.61 -27.78 3.67
CA ARG A 28 -24.77 -26.37 3.29
C ARG A 28 -24.71 -25.47 4.52
N GLY A 29 -23.82 -24.49 4.48
CA GLY A 29 -23.82 -23.34 5.38
C GLY A 29 -24.06 -22.06 4.60
N HIS A 30 -24.79 -21.12 5.20
CA HIS A 30 -24.94 -19.77 4.67
C HIS A 30 -24.42 -18.78 5.72
N GLY A 31 -23.57 -17.85 5.29
CA GLY A 31 -23.01 -16.80 6.13
C GLY A 31 -23.12 -15.47 5.39
N GLU A 32 -23.59 -14.46 6.10
CA GLU A 32 -23.70 -13.10 5.61
C GLU A 32 -23.08 -12.16 6.65
N VAL A 33 -22.24 -11.24 6.20
CA VAL A 33 -21.66 -10.18 7.04
C VAL A 33 -22.00 -8.85 6.41
N ARG A 34 -22.60 -7.97 7.21
CA ARG A 34 -22.81 -6.56 6.87
C ARG A 34 -22.11 -5.74 7.95
N PRO A 35 -21.42 -4.64 7.59
CA PRO A 35 -20.93 -3.68 8.58
C PRO A 35 -22.06 -3.25 9.50
N GLN A 36 -21.87 -3.36 10.82
CA GLN A 36 -22.90 -3.03 11.80
C GLN A 36 -23.15 -1.52 11.93
N GLN A 37 -22.19 -0.69 11.49
CA GLN A 37 -22.26 0.76 11.50
C GLN A 37 -21.66 1.33 10.21
N GLY A 38 -22.10 2.54 9.85
CA GLY A 38 -21.79 3.20 8.59
C GLY A 38 -22.83 2.88 7.52
N SER A 39 -23.59 3.88 7.09
CA SER A 39 -24.55 3.78 5.97
C SER A 39 -23.88 3.60 4.60
N GLY A 40 -22.54 3.56 4.54
CA GLY A 40 -21.77 3.73 3.31
C GLY A 40 -21.74 5.20 2.84
N SER A 41 -22.37 6.11 3.58
CA SER A 41 -22.26 7.55 3.35
C SER A 41 -20.87 8.05 3.77
N PHE A 42 -20.24 8.84 2.91
CA PHE A 42 -19.02 9.59 3.24
C PHE A 42 -19.20 10.51 4.47
N ALA A 43 -20.44 10.83 4.86
CA ALA A 43 -20.72 11.69 6.01
C ALA A 43 -20.58 10.98 7.38
N GLU A 44 -20.61 9.65 7.44
CA GLU A 44 -20.59 8.89 8.71
C GLU A 44 -19.24 8.24 9.02
N GLY A 45 -18.29 8.27 8.08
CA GLY A 45 -16.95 7.71 8.23
C GLY A 45 -16.85 6.21 7.91
N PRO A 46 -15.62 5.70 7.72
CA PRO A 46 -15.38 4.30 7.39
C PRO A 46 -15.58 3.37 8.60
N VAL A 47 -15.75 2.08 8.33
CA VAL A 47 -15.94 1.04 9.37
C VAL A 47 -14.69 0.86 10.25
N PHE A 48 -13.52 1.20 9.73
CA PHE A 48 -12.25 1.26 10.45
C PHE A 48 -11.32 2.27 9.79
N TRP A 49 -10.25 2.65 10.50
CA TRP A 49 -9.13 3.40 9.95
C TRP A 49 -7.89 2.51 9.92
N GLU A 50 -7.26 2.41 8.75
CA GLU A 50 -5.93 1.85 8.62
C GLU A 50 -4.92 2.97 8.87
N VAL A 51 -4.08 2.81 9.90
CA VAL A 51 -2.96 3.73 10.14
C VAL A 51 -1.72 3.13 9.52
N CYS A 52 -1.14 3.83 8.55
CA CYS A 52 0.11 3.47 7.92
C CYS A 52 1.10 4.64 7.97
N VAL A 53 2.35 4.34 8.29
CA VAL A 53 3.47 5.26 8.24
C VAL A 53 4.50 4.68 7.30
N ALA A 54 5.03 5.50 6.38
CA ALA A 54 6.07 5.10 5.46
C ALA A 54 7.32 5.97 5.61
N GLY A 55 8.47 5.38 5.31
CA GLY A 55 9.77 6.02 5.18
C GLY A 55 10.42 5.57 3.87
N ALA A 56 11.20 6.46 3.28
CA ALA A 56 11.95 6.19 2.06
C ALA A 56 13.35 6.79 2.19
N GLU A 57 14.35 6.03 1.74
CA GLU A 57 15.71 6.50 1.51
C GLU A 57 15.90 6.66 0.00
N ILE A 58 16.42 7.80 -0.43
CA ILE A 58 16.61 8.11 -1.86
C ILE A 58 18.04 8.53 -2.17
N GLU A 59 18.41 8.34 -3.43
CA GLU A 59 19.56 8.97 -4.08
C GLU A 59 19.04 9.99 -5.10
N LEU A 60 19.63 11.19 -5.10
CA LEU A 60 19.32 12.26 -6.05
C LEU A 60 20.56 12.62 -6.85
N ASP A 61 20.49 12.46 -8.17
CA ASP A 61 21.44 13.09 -9.09
C ASP A 61 21.00 14.55 -9.33
N ARG A 62 21.80 15.50 -8.86
CA ARG A 62 21.49 16.93 -8.97
C ARG A 62 21.68 17.49 -10.38
N ASP A 63 22.52 16.86 -11.20
CA ASP A 63 22.82 17.33 -12.54
C ASP A 63 21.69 16.96 -13.52
N THR A 64 21.00 15.84 -13.25
CA THR A 64 19.90 15.32 -14.10
C THR A 64 18.52 15.41 -13.47
N GLY A 65 18.44 15.59 -12.14
CA GLY A 65 17.20 15.51 -11.36
C GLY A 65 16.70 14.08 -11.14
N ALA A 66 17.44 13.05 -11.56
CA ALA A 66 17.02 11.66 -11.40
C ALA A 66 16.97 11.26 -9.91
N VAL A 67 15.86 10.65 -9.50
CA VAL A 67 15.62 10.15 -8.14
C VAL A 67 15.56 8.63 -8.18
N ARG A 68 16.36 7.97 -7.33
CA ARG A 68 16.34 6.51 -7.14
C ARG A 68 15.96 6.19 -5.70
N VAL A 69 15.00 5.29 -5.50
CA VAL A 69 14.62 4.82 -4.16
C VAL A 69 15.55 3.68 -3.76
N LEU A 70 16.30 3.86 -2.68
CA LEU A 70 17.26 2.87 -2.19
C LEU A 70 16.59 1.86 -1.27
N GLN A 71 15.79 2.36 -0.34
CA GLN A 71 15.11 1.56 0.68
C GLN A 71 13.74 2.14 1.00
N THR A 72 12.82 1.28 1.40
CA THR A 72 11.53 1.67 1.96
C THR A 72 11.27 0.96 3.28
N SER A 73 10.53 1.62 4.15
CA SER A 73 10.01 1.04 5.38
C SER A 73 8.56 1.44 5.58
N SER A 74 7.72 0.51 5.96
CA SER A 74 6.32 0.74 6.30
C SER A 74 6.02 0.20 7.69
N ILE A 75 5.09 0.85 8.37
CA ILE A 75 4.50 0.40 9.63
C ILE A 75 2.99 0.52 9.48
N ALA A 76 2.27 -0.59 9.54
CA ALA A 76 0.83 -0.62 9.31
C ALA A 76 0.09 -1.34 10.44
N ASP A 77 -0.97 -0.71 10.98
CA ASP A 77 -1.91 -1.36 11.89
C ASP A 77 -2.95 -2.16 11.13
N VAL A 78 -2.76 -3.48 11.14
CA VAL A 78 -3.65 -4.44 10.45
C VAL A 78 -4.70 -5.04 11.38
N GLY A 79 -4.76 -4.57 12.64
CA GLY A 79 -5.59 -5.16 13.70
C GLY A 79 -5.10 -6.57 14.07
N ARG A 80 -5.40 -7.56 13.23
CA ARG A 80 -4.99 -8.95 13.39
C ARG A 80 -4.49 -9.48 12.05
N ALA A 81 -3.25 -9.95 12.03
CA ALA A 81 -2.65 -10.58 10.87
C ALA A 81 -3.22 -11.99 10.68
N ILE A 82 -4.18 -12.13 9.77
CA ILE A 82 -4.72 -13.43 9.37
C ILE A 82 -3.64 -14.30 8.72
N ASN A 83 -2.84 -13.68 7.85
CA ASN A 83 -1.67 -14.29 7.23
C ASN A 83 -0.55 -13.25 7.12
N PRO A 84 0.40 -13.22 8.06
CA PRO A 84 1.50 -12.24 8.07
C PRO A 84 2.29 -12.20 6.77
N GLN A 85 2.57 -13.35 6.16
CA GLN A 85 3.34 -13.40 4.92
C GLN A 85 2.61 -12.73 3.75
N LEU A 86 1.29 -12.91 3.64
CA LEU A 86 0.52 -12.24 2.58
C LEU A 86 0.43 -10.73 2.81
N ILE A 87 0.40 -10.30 4.08
CA ILE A 87 0.41 -8.88 4.42
C ILE A 87 1.73 -8.25 4.01
N GLU A 88 2.87 -8.88 4.33
CA GLU A 88 4.19 -8.42 3.88
C GLU A 88 4.26 -8.30 2.34
N ARG A 89 3.73 -9.29 1.60
CA ARG A 89 3.70 -9.22 0.12
C ARG A 89 2.78 -8.13 -0.42
N GLN A 90 1.64 -7.90 0.24
CA GLN A 90 0.73 -6.84 -0.13
C GLN A 90 1.38 -5.48 0.09
N ASP A 91 2.13 -5.33 1.18
CA ASP A 91 2.88 -4.14 1.50
C ASP A 91 4.00 -3.86 0.49
N GLU A 92 4.79 -4.87 0.11
CA GLU A 92 5.78 -4.77 -0.96
C GLU A 92 5.16 -4.33 -2.30
N GLY A 93 4.01 -4.90 -2.66
CA GLY A 93 3.28 -4.53 -3.88
C GLY A 93 2.74 -3.09 -3.83
N GLY A 94 2.16 -2.69 -2.69
CA GLY A 94 1.68 -1.32 -2.48
C GLY A 94 2.82 -0.30 -2.47
N ALA A 95 3.98 -0.65 -1.90
CA ALA A 95 5.17 0.17 -1.94
C ALA A 95 5.64 0.39 -3.38
N LEU A 96 5.72 -0.66 -4.20
CA LEU A 96 6.09 -0.50 -5.62
C LEU A 96 5.11 0.37 -6.38
N GLN A 97 3.80 0.22 -6.18
CA GLN A 97 2.80 1.12 -6.77
C GLN A 97 2.96 2.56 -6.28
N GLY A 98 3.28 2.77 -5.00
CA GLY A 98 3.58 4.09 -4.44
C GLY A 98 4.81 4.73 -5.08
N ILE A 99 5.87 3.95 -5.37
CA ILE A 99 7.04 4.42 -6.12
C ILE A 99 6.63 4.83 -7.54
N GLY A 100 5.79 4.03 -8.20
CA GLY A 100 5.22 4.33 -9.52
C GLY A 100 4.51 5.67 -9.54
N ASN A 101 3.55 5.86 -8.64
CA ASN A 101 2.83 7.12 -8.48
C ASN A 101 3.76 8.31 -8.18
N ALA A 102 4.78 8.10 -7.36
CA ALA A 102 5.70 9.15 -6.96
C ALA A 102 6.64 9.60 -8.09
N LEU A 103 7.14 8.68 -8.91
CA LEU A 103 8.27 8.94 -9.80
C LEU A 103 7.95 8.87 -11.29
N PHE A 104 6.96 8.07 -11.70
CA PHE A 104 6.83 7.65 -13.10
C PHE A 104 5.44 7.88 -13.70
N GLU A 105 4.40 7.56 -12.95
CA GLU A 105 3.06 7.37 -13.49
C GLU A 105 2.31 8.70 -13.68
N GLU A 106 2.06 9.06 -14.94
CA GLU A 106 1.30 10.24 -15.33
C GLU A 106 0.47 9.95 -16.59
N MET A 107 -0.79 10.36 -16.61
CA MET A 107 -1.63 10.32 -17.82
C MET A 107 -1.57 11.67 -18.52
N LEU A 108 -1.10 11.69 -19.76
CA LEU A 108 -0.94 12.90 -20.55
C LEU A 108 -2.08 13.03 -21.54
N TYR A 109 -2.75 14.19 -21.57
CA TYR A 109 -3.89 14.43 -22.45
C TYR A 109 -3.62 15.60 -23.39
N THR A 110 -4.16 15.52 -24.61
CA THR A 110 -4.30 16.69 -25.49
C THR A 110 -5.39 17.64 -24.97
N ASP A 111 -5.43 18.86 -25.49
CA ASP A 111 -6.50 19.84 -25.18
C ASP A 111 -7.90 19.32 -25.54
N ASP A 112 -8.01 18.41 -26.51
CA ASP A 112 -9.25 17.75 -26.91
C ASP A 112 -9.60 16.51 -26.06
N GLY A 113 -8.80 16.19 -25.05
CA GLY A 113 -9.03 15.09 -24.10
C GLY A 113 -8.56 13.70 -24.58
N VAL A 114 -7.66 13.63 -25.57
CA VAL A 114 -7.10 12.36 -26.05
C VAL A 114 -5.89 11.97 -25.22
N LEU A 115 -5.87 10.74 -24.68
CA LEU A 115 -4.73 10.19 -23.95
C LEU A 115 -3.55 9.97 -24.91
N LEU A 116 -2.41 10.57 -24.61
CA LEU A 116 -1.19 10.55 -25.44
C LEU A 116 -0.29 9.35 -25.16
N ASN A 117 -0.36 8.79 -23.97
CA ASN A 117 0.45 7.66 -23.52
C ASN A 117 -0.42 6.48 -23.09
N ASP A 118 -1.25 5.98 -24.01
CA ASP A 118 -2.22 4.91 -23.78
C ASP A 118 -1.62 3.49 -23.82
N THR A 119 -0.30 3.38 -23.94
CA THR A 119 0.43 2.11 -23.95
C THR A 119 1.34 1.99 -22.73
N LEU A 120 1.64 0.76 -22.30
CA LEU A 120 2.62 0.51 -21.22
C LEU A 120 4.07 0.84 -21.61
N LEU A 121 4.33 1.18 -22.88
CA LEU A 121 5.63 1.69 -23.30
C LEU A 121 5.78 3.16 -22.92
N ASP A 122 4.71 3.94 -23.12
CA ASP A 122 4.70 5.39 -22.92
C ASP A 122 4.23 5.78 -21.50
N TYR A 123 3.34 4.98 -20.90
CA TYR A 123 2.98 5.05 -19.49
C TYR A 123 3.94 4.18 -18.69
N ARG A 124 4.99 4.79 -18.14
CA ARG A 124 6.01 4.06 -17.37
C ARG A 124 5.46 3.64 -16.02
N ILE A 125 5.27 2.34 -15.85
CA ILE A 125 5.15 1.70 -14.54
C ILE A 125 6.53 1.32 -13.99
N PRO A 126 6.68 1.08 -12.68
CA PRO A 126 7.91 0.56 -12.10
C PRO A 126 8.38 -0.73 -12.80
N ALA A 127 9.64 -0.75 -13.21
CA ALA A 127 10.31 -1.93 -13.73
C ALA A 127 11.10 -2.65 -12.63
N THR A 128 11.66 -3.83 -12.94
CA THR A 128 12.46 -4.61 -11.96
C THR A 128 13.68 -3.85 -11.44
N GLU A 129 14.25 -2.94 -12.24
CA GLU A 129 15.36 -2.08 -11.84
C GLU A 129 14.96 -0.99 -10.83
N ASP A 130 13.67 -0.67 -10.74
CA ASP A 130 13.13 0.35 -9.83
C ASP A 130 12.78 -0.25 -8.45
N VAL A 131 12.96 -1.57 -8.28
CA VAL A 131 12.71 -2.26 -7.01
C VAL A 131 13.80 -1.87 -6.01
N PRO A 132 13.46 -1.33 -4.83
CA PRO A 132 14.44 -0.98 -3.81
C PRO A 132 15.25 -2.19 -3.35
N GLU A 133 16.50 -1.96 -2.96
CA GLU A 133 17.39 -3.02 -2.45
C GLU A 133 16.84 -3.65 -1.16
N LYS A 134 16.06 -2.88 -0.40
CA LYS A 134 15.43 -3.32 0.84
C LYS A 134 14.05 -2.69 1.01
N MET A 135 13.06 -3.54 1.23
CA MET A 135 11.70 -3.15 1.60
C MET A 135 11.39 -3.79 2.96
N THR A 136 11.05 -2.98 3.95
CA THR A 136 10.78 -3.44 5.33
C THR A 136 9.33 -3.19 5.69
N CYS A 137 8.58 -4.26 5.99
CA CYS A 137 7.22 -4.15 6.50
C CYS A 137 7.19 -4.46 8.01
N ILE A 138 6.60 -3.57 8.81
CA ILE A 138 6.37 -3.77 10.24
C ILE A 138 4.87 -3.85 10.48
N ILE A 139 4.41 -5.04 10.89
CA ILE A 139 3.00 -5.29 11.19
C ILE A 139 2.71 -4.91 12.65
N VAL A 140 1.70 -4.06 12.84
CA VAL A 140 1.15 -3.73 14.16
C VAL A 140 -0.21 -4.44 14.32
N GLU A 141 -0.38 -5.15 15.43
CA GLU A 141 -1.59 -5.92 15.74
C GLU A 141 -2.30 -5.40 17.00
N ASN A 142 -3.24 -4.48 16.83
CA ASN A 142 -4.06 -3.94 17.93
C ASN A 142 -5.28 -4.82 18.29
N GLY A 143 -5.69 -5.72 17.39
CA GLY A 143 -6.83 -6.64 17.59
C GLY A 143 -8.21 -5.96 17.69
N ASP A 144 -8.30 -4.69 17.32
CA ASP A 144 -9.46 -3.81 17.45
C ASP A 144 -10.23 -3.63 16.13
N GLY A 145 -9.89 -4.40 15.09
CA GLY A 145 -10.54 -4.33 13.79
C GLY A 145 -11.95 -4.93 13.78
N PRO A 146 -12.84 -4.46 12.90
CA PRO A 146 -14.21 -4.99 12.75
C PRO A 146 -14.25 -6.34 12.01
N GLY A 147 -13.12 -6.77 11.45
CA GLY A 147 -12.99 -8.01 10.70
C GLY A 147 -12.85 -9.26 11.57
N PRO A 148 -12.76 -10.44 10.95
CA PRO A 148 -12.63 -11.70 11.66
C PRO A 148 -11.40 -11.67 12.57
N PHE A 149 -11.58 -12.12 13.81
CA PHE A 149 -10.51 -12.17 14.83
C PHE A 149 -9.87 -10.80 15.17
N GLY A 150 -10.54 -9.68 14.84
CA GLY A 150 -10.01 -8.34 15.09
C GLY A 150 -9.20 -7.75 13.93
N ALA A 151 -9.31 -8.31 12.72
CA ALA A 151 -8.57 -7.86 11.54
C ALA A 151 -9.08 -6.55 10.93
N LYS A 152 -8.18 -5.78 10.31
CA LYS A 152 -8.43 -4.60 9.48
C LYS A 152 -7.94 -4.85 8.04
N GLY A 153 -8.34 -3.98 7.11
CA GLY A 153 -7.72 -3.93 5.78
C GLY A 153 -6.28 -3.42 5.86
N CYS A 154 -5.43 -3.87 4.93
CA CYS A 154 -4.00 -3.54 4.86
C CYS A 154 -3.51 -3.32 3.41
N GLY A 155 -4.44 -3.09 2.48
CA GLY A 155 -4.14 -3.12 1.04
C GLY A 155 -3.67 -1.79 0.47
N GLU A 156 -4.07 -0.67 1.09
CA GLU A 156 -3.99 0.66 0.49
C GLU A 156 -3.10 1.62 1.30
N GLY A 157 -2.79 1.30 2.56
CA GLY A 157 -2.06 2.20 3.46
C GLY A 157 -0.69 2.63 2.93
N VAL A 158 0.17 1.66 2.60
CA VAL A 158 1.55 1.96 2.15
C VAL A 158 1.59 2.62 0.77
N LEU A 159 0.67 2.25 -0.12
CA LEU A 159 0.48 2.89 -1.43
C LEU A 159 0.27 4.40 -1.27
N ALA A 160 -0.58 4.80 -0.33
CA ALA A 160 -0.89 6.21 -0.09
C ALA A 160 0.23 6.94 0.67
N ALA A 161 0.90 6.27 1.61
CA ALA A 161 1.92 6.88 2.47
C ALA A 161 3.27 7.08 1.76
N LEU A 162 3.65 6.17 0.86
CA LEU A 162 5.00 6.15 0.29
C LEU A 162 5.31 7.33 -0.65
N PRO A 163 4.41 7.81 -1.53
CA PRO A 163 4.68 9.00 -2.34
C PRO A 163 5.05 10.22 -1.48
N ALA A 164 4.35 10.42 -0.37
CA ALA A 164 4.65 11.49 0.58
C ALA A 164 6.01 11.29 1.26
N ALA A 165 6.38 10.05 1.61
CA ALA A 165 7.69 9.75 2.16
C ALA A 165 8.84 10.09 1.18
N ILE A 166 8.66 9.79 -0.11
CA ILE A 166 9.63 10.13 -1.16
C ILE A 166 9.74 11.64 -1.35
N VAL A 167 8.61 12.36 -1.38
CA VAL A 167 8.60 13.85 -1.44
C VAL A 167 9.34 14.46 -0.24
N ASN A 168 9.13 13.91 0.97
CA ASN A 168 9.80 14.37 2.18
C ASN A 168 11.30 14.07 2.13
N ALA A 169 11.72 12.91 1.63
CA ALA A 169 13.14 12.58 1.46
C ALA A 169 13.81 13.52 0.44
N LEU A 170 13.10 13.89 -0.64
CA LEU A 170 13.57 14.88 -1.60
C LEU A 170 13.67 16.28 -0.99
N ALA A 171 12.74 16.65 -0.11
CA ALA A 171 12.79 17.89 0.65
C ALA A 171 13.97 17.92 1.64
N ASP A 172 14.30 16.80 2.28
CA ASP A 172 15.49 16.63 3.13
C ASP A 172 16.79 16.80 2.32
N ALA A 173 16.80 16.35 1.06
CA ALA A 173 17.86 16.65 0.09
C ALA A 173 17.85 18.11 -0.42
N GLY A 174 16.98 18.98 0.11
CA GLY A 174 16.92 20.42 -0.19
C GLY A 174 16.07 20.77 -1.42
N VAL A 175 15.27 19.84 -1.94
CA VAL A 175 14.40 20.06 -3.10
C VAL A 175 12.95 19.81 -2.68
N SER A 176 12.27 20.86 -2.22
CA SER A 176 10.85 20.76 -1.89
C SER A 176 10.02 20.65 -3.16
N MET A 177 9.07 19.72 -3.22
CA MET A 177 8.15 19.51 -4.35
C MET A 177 6.71 19.46 -3.83
N THR A 178 5.75 19.84 -4.67
CA THR A 178 4.31 19.87 -4.35
C THR A 178 3.45 19.26 -5.46
N GLU A 179 4.10 18.65 -6.45
CA GLU A 179 3.48 18.03 -7.61
C GLU A 179 4.12 16.67 -7.85
N LEU A 180 3.31 15.74 -8.35
CA LEU A 180 3.73 14.41 -8.76
C LEU A 180 3.37 14.21 -10.25
N PRO A 181 4.06 13.29 -10.95
CA PRO A 181 5.25 12.59 -10.50
C PRO A 181 6.49 13.50 -10.43
N LEU A 182 7.47 13.07 -9.63
CA LEU A 182 8.80 13.65 -9.47
C LEU A 182 9.71 13.26 -10.65
N THR A 183 9.29 13.59 -11.87
CA THR A 183 10.09 13.28 -13.06
C THR A 183 11.45 13.97 -12.98
N PRO A 184 12.51 13.40 -13.58
CA PRO A 184 13.83 14.01 -13.57
C PRO A 184 13.82 15.47 -14.05
N GLU A 185 13.04 15.76 -15.09
CA GLU A 185 12.86 17.13 -15.62
C GLU A 185 12.26 18.09 -14.60
N ARG A 186 11.20 17.71 -13.89
CA ARG A 186 10.55 18.56 -12.88
C ARG A 186 11.46 18.81 -11.69
N VAL A 187 12.12 17.76 -11.21
CA VAL A 187 13.08 17.85 -10.10
C VAL A 187 14.28 18.72 -10.50
N TRP A 188 14.85 18.51 -11.68
CA TRP A 188 15.95 19.33 -12.19
C TRP A 188 15.57 20.80 -12.33
N ARG A 189 14.41 21.11 -12.93
CA ARG A 189 13.91 22.50 -13.01
C ARG A 189 13.81 23.14 -11.64
N ARG A 190 13.27 22.42 -10.66
CA ARG A 190 13.17 22.92 -9.28
C ARG A 190 14.54 23.24 -8.68
N ILE A 191 15.55 22.40 -8.91
CA ILE A 191 16.94 22.65 -8.48
C ILE A 191 17.45 23.96 -9.10
N GLN A 192 17.32 24.12 -10.42
CA GLN A 192 17.81 25.30 -11.14
C GLN A 192 17.13 26.59 -10.68
N GLU A 193 15.82 26.56 -10.41
CA GLU A 193 15.08 27.69 -9.88
C GLU A 193 15.56 28.11 -8.49
N ALA A 194 15.84 27.12 -7.62
CA ALA A 194 16.35 27.37 -6.27
C ALA A 194 17.76 28.00 -6.32
N GLU A 195 18.63 27.52 -7.21
CA GLU A 195 19.99 28.06 -7.39
C GLU A 195 19.99 29.46 -8.01
N GLY A 196 19.14 29.72 -8.99
CA GLY A 196 18.98 31.03 -9.62
C GLY A 196 18.56 32.10 -8.61
N ARG A 197 17.58 31.78 -7.75
CA ARG A 197 17.15 32.66 -6.64
C ARG A 197 18.25 32.85 -5.58
N GLY A 198 19.11 31.85 -5.37
CA GLY A 198 20.27 31.94 -4.48
C GLY A 198 21.35 32.89 -5.00
N ARG A 199 21.53 32.96 -6.33
CA ARG A 199 22.49 33.87 -6.98
C ARG A 199 22.00 35.32 -7.01
N GLU A 200 20.71 35.55 -7.24
CA GLU A 200 20.12 36.91 -7.19
C GLU A 200 20.08 37.51 -5.76
N ARG A 201 20.10 36.66 -4.72
CA ARG A 201 20.05 37.09 -3.30
C ARG A 201 21.43 37.26 -2.65
N ARG A 202 22.53 36.93 -3.33
CA ARG A 202 23.89 37.18 -2.84
C ARG A 202 24.41 38.51 -3.40
N PRO A 203 24.67 39.54 -2.56
CA PRO A 203 25.24 40.81 -2.99
C PRO A 203 26.68 40.68 -3.49
#